data_AF-A0A085FFM8-F1
#
_entry.id   AF-A0A085FFM8-F1
#
_cell.length_a   1.000
_cell.length_b   1.000
_cell.length_c   1.000
_cell.angle_alpha   90.00
_cell.angle_beta   90.00
_cell.angle_gamma   90.00
#
_symmetry.space_group_name_H-M   'P 1'
#
loop_
_entity.id
_entity.type
_entity.pdbx_description
1 polymer ?
#
loop_
_entity_poly.entity_id
_entity_poly.type
_entity_poly.pdbx_seq_one_letter_code
_entity_poly.pdbx_strand_id
1 'polypeptide(L)'
;MKPGAGWTTDRKPNLILRIRAWLALRAYRKAEEPYRRLTSQMKALEAEREAILKTVAADNRAGRLDKHAFEVRAAELMQINDRFAELGEPWEKAEAAMKTAWARTQRVLRDIGFRETPN
;
A
#
# COMPACT_ATOMS: atom_id res chain seq x y z
N MET A 1 5.36 9.82 -20.74
CA MET A 1 5.88 10.11 -19.38
C MET A 1 7.35 10.45 -19.48
N LYS A 2 7.70 11.73 -19.33
CA LYS A 2 9.09 12.15 -19.13
C LYS A 2 9.57 11.52 -17.80
N PRO A 3 10.85 11.11 -17.69
CA PRO A 3 11.39 10.60 -16.43
C PRO A 3 11.10 11.62 -15.32
N GLY A 4 10.58 11.16 -14.18
CA GLY A 4 10.37 12.01 -13.00
C GLY A 4 11.71 12.59 -12.53
N ALA A 5 11.64 13.76 -11.89
CA ALA A 5 12.73 14.69 -11.62
C ALA A 5 13.94 14.18 -10.78
N GLY A 6 14.07 12.88 -10.54
CA GLY A 6 15.09 12.28 -9.66
C GLY A 6 16.09 11.34 -10.33
N TRP A 7 16.23 11.38 -11.67
CA TRP A 7 17.09 10.44 -12.40
C TRP A 7 17.89 11.13 -13.50
N THR A 8 19.22 11.02 -13.45
CA THR A 8 20.15 11.45 -14.49
C THR A 8 20.76 10.24 -15.21
N THR A 9 21.12 10.40 -16.49
CA THR A 9 21.75 9.33 -17.28
C THR A 9 22.98 9.85 -18.01
N ASP A 10 24.10 9.14 -17.87
CA ASP A 10 25.39 9.53 -18.46
C ASP A 10 25.53 9.10 -19.93
N ARG A 11 24.57 8.33 -20.47
CA ARG A 11 24.62 7.78 -21.83
C ARG A 11 23.24 7.80 -22.46
N LYS A 12 23.14 7.97 -23.79
CA LYS A 12 21.89 7.70 -24.52
C LYS A 12 21.67 6.18 -24.54
N PRO A 13 20.68 5.62 -23.81
CA PRO A 13 20.47 4.18 -23.78
C PRO A 13 19.98 3.71 -25.15
N ASN A 14 20.58 2.63 -25.67
CA ASN A 14 20.16 2.02 -26.92
C ASN A 14 18.73 1.45 -26.81
N LEU A 15 18.11 1.10 -27.94
CA LEU A 15 16.72 0.67 -28.00
C LEU A 15 16.43 -0.55 -27.10
N ILE A 16 17.35 -1.52 -27.04
CA ILE A 16 17.22 -2.73 -26.22
C ILE A 16 17.15 -2.39 -24.73
N LEU A 17 18.01 -1.47 -24.27
CA LEU A 17 18.02 -0.99 -22.88
C LEU A 17 16.73 -0.24 -22.54
N ARG A 18 16.22 0.59 -23.45
CA ARG A 18 14.92 1.27 -23.26
C ARG A 18 13.75 0.29 -23.13
N ILE A 19 13.73 -0.75 -23.96
CA ILE A 19 12.71 -1.81 -23.90
C ILE A 19 12.80 -2.56 -22.56
N ARG A 20 14.00 -2.90 -22.10
CA ARG A 20 14.22 -3.55 -20.79
C ARG A 20 13.70 -2.71 -19.62
N ALA A 21 14.02 -1.41 -19.59
CA ALA A 21 13.52 -0.50 -18.57
C ALA A 21 11.98 -0.41 -18.60
N TRP A 22 11.39 -0.32 -19.79
CA TRP A 22 9.94 -0.26 -19.95
C TRP A 22 9.24 -1.53 -19.45
N LEU A 23 9.78 -2.71 -19.77
CA LEU A 23 9.27 -3.99 -19.29
C LEU A 23 9.35 -4.11 -17.76
N ALA A 24 10.48 -3.68 -17.17
CA ALA A 24 10.65 -3.70 -15.72
C ALA A 24 9.65 -2.77 -15.01
N LEU A 25 9.49 -1.55 -15.51
CA LEU A 25 8.49 -0.60 -14.99
C LEU A 25 7.06 -1.11 -15.13
N ARG A 26 6.74 -1.77 -16.26
CA ARG A 26 5.42 -2.39 -16.47
C ARG A 26 5.17 -3.51 -15.46
N ALA A 27 6.17 -4.35 -15.21
CA ALA A 27 6.08 -5.43 -14.21
C ALA A 27 5.89 -4.88 -12.80
N TYR A 28 6.61 -3.81 -12.43
CA TYR A 28 6.42 -3.12 -11.16
C TYR A 28 4.99 -2.57 -11.01
N ARG A 29 4.48 -1.84 -12.00
CA ARG A 29 3.10 -1.30 -11.94
C ARG A 29 2.05 -2.40 -11.75
N LYS A 30 2.22 -3.54 -12.43
CA LYS A 30 1.32 -4.69 -12.28
C LYS A 30 1.40 -5.31 -10.88
N ALA A 31 2.57 -5.33 -10.26
CA ALA A 31 2.75 -5.82 -8.89
C ALA A 31 2.25 -4.82 -7.84
N GLU A 32 2.29 -3.52 -8.15
CA GLU A 32 1.85 -2.45 -7.26
C GLU A 32 0.32 -2.36 -7.14
N GLU A 33 -0.42 -2.66 -8.21
CA GLU A 33 -1.88 -2.51 -8.26
C GLU A 33 -2.62 -3.30 -7.15
N PRO A 34 -2.36 -4.61 -6.93
CA PRO A 34 -2.97 -5.35 -5.82
C PRO A 34 -2.62 -4.76 -4.45
N TYR A 35 -1.35 -4.35 -4.26
CA TYR A 35 -0.91 -3.75 -3.00
C TYR A 35 -1.64 -2.45 -2.69
N ARG A 36 -1.80 -1.56 -3.69
CA ARG A 36 -2.54 -0.30 -3.53
C ARG A 36 -4.01 -0.54 -3.19
N ARG A 37 -4.64 -1.51 -3.85
CA ARG A 37 -6.04 -1.89 -3.56
C ARG A 37 -6.20 -2.38 -2.13
N LEU A 38 -5.37 -3.33 -1.70
CA LEU A 38 -5.42 -3.90 -0.34
C LEU A 38 -5.10 -2.85 0.72
N THR A 39 -4.11 -1.99 0.47
CA THR A 39 -3.80 -0.86 1.35
C THR A 39 -4.98 0.09 1.50
N SER A 40 -5.72 0.34 0.42
CA SER A 40 -6.92 1.19 0.46
C SER A 40 -8.03 0.54 1.29
N GLN A 41 -8.21 -0.78 1.17
CA GLN A 41 -9.19 -1.54 1.97
C GLN A 41 -8.81 -1.53 3.46
N MET A 42 -7.54 -1.77 3.80
CA MET A 42 -7.06 -1.68 5.19
C MET A 42 -7.27 -0.29 5.78
N LYS A 43 -7.01 0.78 5.02
CA LYS A 43 -7.25 2.16 5.46
C LYS A 43 -8.74 2.45 5.70
N ALA A 44 -9.62 1.92 4.86
CA ALA A 44 -11.07 2.06 5.05
C ALA A 44 -11.52 1.36 6.34
N LEU A 45 -11.04 0.14 6.60
CA LEU A 45 -11.33 -0.59 7.84
C LEU A 45 -10.81 0.15 9.08
N GLU A 46 -9.62 0.76 9.02
CA GLU A 46 -9.10 1.55 10.14
C GLU A 46 -9.98 2.78 10.39
N ALA A 47 -10.45 3.45 9.33
CA ALA A 47 -11.35 4.58 9.47
C ALA A 47 -12.70 4.17 10.08
N GLU A 48 -13.25 3.02 9.69
CA GLU A 48 -14.46 2.44 10.29
C GLU A 48 -14.24 2.14 11.79
N ARG A 49 -13.10 1.52 12.12
CA ARG A 49 -12.70 1.21 13.50
C ARG A 49 -12.61 2.47 14.35
N GLU A 50 -11.93 3.51 13.85
CA GLU A 50 -11.81 4.79 14.53
C GLU A 50 -13.17 5.46 14.76
N ALA A 51 -14.08 5.39 13.78
CA ALA A 51 -15.41 5.98 13.90
C ALA A 51 -16.23 5.32 15.01
N ILE A 52 -16.16 3.98 15.12
CA ILE A 52 -16.82 3.24 16.21
C ILE A 52 -16.22 3.63 17.56
N LEU A 53 -14.88 3.66 17.68
CA LEU A 53 -14.20 4.03 18.92
C LEU A 53 -14.53 5.47 19.35
N LYS A 54 -14.59 6.42 18.41
CA LYS A 54 -15.00 7.81 18.68
C LYS A 54 -16.44 7.87 19.19
N THR A 55 -17.34 7.09 18.60
CA THR A 55 -18.75 7.00 19.02
C THR A 55 -18.86 6.44 20.44
N VAL A 56 -18.22 5.30 20.72
CA VAL A 56 -18.18 4.69 22.06
C VAL A 56 -17.64 5.68 23.09
N ALA A 57 -16.54 6.37 22.78
CA ALA A 57 -15.95 7.35 23.68
C ALA A 57 -16.86 8.58 23.91
N ALA A 58 -17.65 8.98 22.91
CA ALA A 58 -18.60 10.08 23.04
C ALA A 58 -19.80 9.68 23.90
N ASP A 59 -20.38 8.50 23.66
CA ASP A 59 -21.53 8.01 24.43
C ASP A 59 -21.18 7.69 25.87
N ASN A 60 -19.98 7.16 26.13
CA ASN A 60 -19.47 6.98 27.48
C ASN A 60 -19.36 8.31 28.24
N ARG A 61 -18.80 9.34 27.59
CA ARG A 61 -18.71 10.69 28.18
C ARG A 61 -20.07 11.33 28.43
N ALA A 62 -21.06 11.03 27.59
CA ALA A 62 -22.42 11.51 27.75
C ALA A 62 -23.26 10.69 28.76
N GLY A 63 -22.69 9.62 29.35
CA GLY A 63 -23.43 8.70 30.22
C GLY A 63 -24.53 7.90 29.51
N ARG A 64 -24.46 7.77 28.18
CA ARG A 64 -25.44 7.07 27.33
C ARG A 64 -24.99 5.67 26.91
N LEU A 65 -23.79 5.26 27.32
CA LEU A 65 -23.27 3.94 27.00
C LEU A 65 -23.76 2.93 28.04
N ASP A 66 -24.85 2.26 27.72
CA ASP A 66 -25.29 1.09 28.49
C ASP A 66 -24.54 -0.18 28.05
N LYS A 67 -24.76 -1.25 28.82
CA LYS A 67 -24.12 -2.55 28.58
C LYS A 67 -24.46 -3.12 27.20
N HIS A 68 -25.70 -2.99 26.75
CA HIS A 68 -26.14 -3.55 25.48
C HIS A 68 -25.52 -2.80 24.30
N ALA A 69 -25.52 -1.47 24.35
CA ALA A 69 -24.86 -0.61 23.37
C ALA A 69 -23.36 -0.92 23.28
N PHE A 70 -22.69 -1.12 24.43
CA PHE A 70 -21.29 -1.53 24.44
C PHE A 70 -21.06 -2.90 23.79
N GLU A 71 -21.88 -3.90 24.11
CA GLU A 71 -21.77 -5.26 23.53
C GLU A 71 -21.94 -5.24 22.00
N VAL A 72 -22.89 -4.46 21.48
CA VAL A 72 -23.09 -4.28 20.04
C VAL A 72 -21.83 -3.69 19.39
N ARG A 73 -21.28 -2.60 19.95
CA ARG A 73 -20.05 -1.99 19.40
C ARG A 73 -18.83 -2.89 19.53
N ALA A 74 -18.74 -3.69 20.59
CA ALA A 74 -17.68 -4.67 20.76
C ALA A 74 -17.75 -5.75 19.67
N ALA A 75 -18.96 -6.23 19.33
CA ALA A 75 -19.16 -7.19 18.24
C ALA A 75 -18.78 -6.59 16.87
N GLU A 76 -19.14 -5.34 16.59
CA GLU A 76 -18.74 -4.64 15.37
C GLU A 76 -17.20 -4.51 15.26
N LEU A 77 -16.52 -4.19 16.36
CA LEU A 77 -15.06 -4.12 16.40
C LEU A 77 -14.40 -5.49 16.18
N MET A 78 -15.00 -6.57 16.70
CA MET A 78 -14.53 -7.93 16.42
C MET A 78 -14.63 -8.26 14.93
N GLN A 79 -15.76 -7.95 14.29
CA GLN A 79 -15.92 -8.17 12.84
C GLN A 79 -14.90 -7.39 12.01
N ILE A 80 -14.55 -6.17 12.42
CA ILE A 80 -13.49 -5.39 11.76
C ILE A 80 -12.13 -6.07 11.92
N ASN A 81 -11.81 -6.59 13.12
CA ASN A 81 -10.56 -7.31 13.35
C ASN A 81 -10.47 -8.60 12.50
N ASP A 82 -11.58 -9.32 12.35
CA ASP A 82 -11.64 -10.51 11.50
C ASP A 82 -11.34 -10.15 10.03
N ARG A 83 -11.93 -9.05 9.53
CA ARG A 83 -11.64 -8.54 8.18
C ARG A 83 -10.18 -8.10 8.03
N PHE A 84 -9.57 -7.51 9.05
CA PHE A 84 -8.14 -7.21 9.03
C PHE A 84 -7.29 -8.48 8.92
N ALA A 85 -7.64 -9.53 9.68
CA ALA A 85 -6.94 -10.81 9.62
C ALA A 85 -7.07 -11.46 8.23
N GLU A 86 -8.25 -11.41 7.62
CA GLU A 86 -8.49 -11.90 6.24
C GLU A 86 -7.65 -11.15 5.19
N LEU A 87 -7.43 -9.85 5.38
CA LEU A 87 -6.64 -9.03 4.45
C LEU A 87 -5.13 -9.09 4.70
N GLY A 88 -4.70 -9.54 5.88
CA GLY A 88 -3.30 -9.54 6.32
C GLY A 88 -2.38 -10.30 5.36
N GLU A 89 -2.59 -11.61 5.22
CA GLU A 89 -1.75 -12.45 4.36
C GLU A 89 -1.77 -11.99 2.87
N PRO A 90 -2.92 -11.68 2.25
CA PRO A 90 -2.95 -11.11 0.90
C PRO A 90 -2.13 -9.82 0.77
N TRP A 91 -2.21 -8.93 1.76
CA TRP A 91 -1.49 -7.66 1.74
C TRP A 91 0.02 -7.88 1.86
N GLU A 92 0.48 -8.73 2.77
CA GLU A 92 1.90 -9.06 2.92
C GLU A 92 2.48 -9.67 1.63
N LYS A 93 1.74 -10.59 1.00
CA LYS A 93 2.12 -11.19 -0.29
C LYS A 93 2.22 -10.13 -1.40
N ALA A 94 1.24 -9.23 -1.48
CA ALA A 94 1.24 -8.15 -2.46
C ALA A 94 2.39 -7.16 -2.21
N GLU A 95 2.67 -6.82 -0.96
CA GLU A 95 3.77 -5.94 -0.57
C GLU A 95 5.13 -6.56 -0.94
N ALA A 96 5.35 -7.84 -0.62
CA ALA A 96 6.57 -8.55 -0.98
C ALA A 96 6.79 -8.63 -2.49
N ALA A 97 5.72 -8.90 -3.25
CA ALA A 97 5.75 -8.92 -4.72
C ALA A 97 6.10 -7.54 -5.30
N MET A 98 5.47 -6.48 -4.79
CA MET A 98 5.76 -5.10 -5.16
C MET A 98 7.22 -4.73 -4.86
N LYS A 99 7.70 -4.99 -3.64
CA LYS A 99 9.09 -4.72 -3.22
C LYS A 99 10.10 -5.45 -4.09
N THR A 100 9.82 -6.71 -4.43
CA THR A 100 10.66 -7.51 -5.34
C THR A 100 10.69 -6.91 -6.76
N ALA A 101 9.54 -6.53 -7.30
CA ALA A 101 9.45 -5.92 -8.62
C ALA A 101 10.14 -4.55 -8.67
N TRP A 102 10.05 -3.77 -7.58
CA TRP A 102 10.76 -2.51 -7.42
C TRP A 102 12.28 -2.72 -7.43
N ALA A 103 12.80 -3.64 -6.62
CA ALA A 103 14.23 -3.94 -6.56
C ALA A 103 14.79 -4.40 -7.92
N ARG A 104 14.01 -5.20 -8.67
CA ARG A 104 14.36 -5.60 -10.05
C ARG A 104 14.38 -4.40 -10.99
N THR A 105 13.41 -3.50 -10.87
CA THR A 105 13.33 -2.27 -11.68
C THR A 105 14.53 -1.36 -11.41
N GLN A 106 14.86 -1.13 -10.14
CA GLN A 106 16.05 -0.35 -9.76
C GLN A 106 17.35 -0.96 -10.30
N ARG A 107 17.48 -2.30 -10.29
CA ARG A 107 18.64 -2.97 -10.90
C ARG A 107 18.72 -2.69 -12.40
N VAL A 108 17.62 -2.88 -13.13
CA VAL A 108 17.58 -2.60 -14.57
C VAL A 108 17.90 -1.14 -14.87
N LEU A 109 17.38 -0.19 -14.10
CA LEU A 109 17.68 1.23 -14.28
C LEU A 109 19.17 1.53 -14.04
N ARG A 110 19.77 0.98 -12.97
CA ARG A 110 21.21 1.11 -12.70
C ARG A 110 22.07 0.51 -13.80
N ASP A 111 21.73 -0.68 -14.31
CA ASP A 111 22.47 -1.35 -15.39
C ASP A 111 22.45 -0.52 -16.70
N ILE A 112 21.44 0.32 -16.88
CA ILE A 112 21.28 1.20 -18.05
C ILE A 112 22.02 2.54 -17.85
N GLY A 113 22.60 2.77 -16.67
CA GLY A 113 23.31 4.00 -16.34
C GLY A 113 22.40 5.14 -15.89
N PHE A 114 21.17 4.83 -15.44
CA PHE A 114 20.38 5.77 -14.67
C PHE A 114 20.86 5.73 -13.21
N ARG A 115 21.26 6.89 -12.69
CA ARG A 115 21.59 7.05 -11.27
C ARG A 115 20.42 7.76 -10.58
N GLU A 116 20.06 7.30 -9.38
CA GLU A 116 19.25 8.11 -8.47
C GLU A 116 20.05 9.38 -8.18
N THR A 117 19.45 10.56 -8.36
CA THR A 117 20.07 11.79 -7.85
C THR A 117 20.20 11.65 -6.33
N PRO A 118 21.38 11.88 -5.75
CA PRO A 118 21.50 11.95 -4.31
C PRO A 118 20.58 13.08 -3.80
N ASN A 119 19.76 12.75 -2.80
CA ASN A 119 18.97 13.72 -2.04
C ASN A 119 19.86 14.73 -1.33
#